data_AF-A0A6P2AW63-F1
#
_entry.id   AF-A0A6P2AW63-F1
#
_cell.length_a   1.000
_cell.length_b   1.000
_cell.length_c   1.000
_cell.angle_alpha   90.00
_cell.angle_beta   90.00
_cell.angle_gamma   90.00
#
_symmetry.space_group_name_H-M   'P 1'
#
loop_
_entity.id
_entity.type
_entity.pdbx_description
1 polymer ?
#
loop_
_entity_poly.entity_id
_entity_poly.type
_entity_poly.pdbx_seq_one_letter_code
_entity_poly.pdbx_strand_id
1 'polypeptide(L)'
;MGRVSTVRFSGLDARFYSNDHLPPHFHLEKDGEWEVKVKFLFDHEDDIFEIVYGKGPNKKQRKQILKTIRQKSENKDKPSVREKLLKEWEQKVSI
;
A
#
# COMPACT_ATOMS: atom_id res chain seq x y z
N MET A 1 10.09 5.61 -10.14
CA MET A 1 8.81 4.93 -9.81
C MET A 1 9.01 3.43 -9.91
N GLY A 2 8.71 2.67 -8.85
CA GLY A 2 8.88 1.22 -8.83
C GLY A 2 7.58 0.51 -8.44
N ARG A 3 7.22 -0.60 -9.08
CA ARG A 3 6.05 -1.41 -8.68
C ARG A 3 6.25 -2.05 -7.31
N VAL A 4 5.20 -2.16 -6.52
CA VAL A 4 5.18 -2.92 -5.27
C VAL A 4 5.23 -4.40 -5.60
N SER A 5 6.25 -5.10 -5.09
CA SER A 5 6.45 -6.52 -5.32
C SER A 5 5.95 -7.38 -4.16
N THR A 6 5.84 -6.79 -2.96
CA THR A 6 5.39 -7.49 -1.75
C THR A 6 3.94 -7.98 -1.82
N VAL A 7 3.06 -7.24 -2.51
CA VAL A 7 1.63 -7.55 -2.63
C VAL A 7 1.15 -7.33 -4.06
N ARG A 8 0.19 -8.15 -4.49
CA ARG A 8 -0.55 -7.97 -5.75
C ARG A 8 -2.03 -7.88 -5.45
N PHE A 9 -2.68 -6.86 -5.99
CA PHE A 9 -4.12 -6.69 -5.90
C PHE A 9 -4.72 -6.89 -7.29
N SER A 10 -5.74 -7.75 -7.40
CA SER A 10 -6.33 -8.07 -8.70
C SER A 10 -6.94 -6.82 -9.34
N GLY A 11 -6.46 -6.47 -10.53
CA GLY A 11 -6.94 -5.32 -11.29
C GLY A 11 -6.52 -3.95 -10.74
N LEU A 12 -5.54 -3.91 -9.83
CA LEU A 12 -4.96 -2.66 -9.33
C LEU A 12 -3.44 -2.67 -9.53
N ASP A 13 -2.87 -1.54 -9.92
CA ASP A 13 -1.42 -1.35 -9.97
C ASP A 13 -0.95 -0.67 -8.68
N ALA A 14 0.11 -1.19 -8.07
CA ALA A 14 0.66 -0.70 -6.82
C ALA A 14 2.08 -0.19 -7.07
N ARG A 15 2.38 1.06 -6.74
CA ARG A 15 3.63 1.74 -7.10
C ARG A 15 4.19 2.59 -5.96
N PHE A 16 5.51 2.69 -5.88
CA PHE A 16 6.26 3.62 -5.05
C PHE A 16 6.81 4.77 -5.90
N TYR A 17 6.70 5.99 -5.37
CA TYR A 17 7.31 7.18 -5.92
C TYR A 17 8.42 7.64 -4.97
N SER A 18 9.61 7.88 -5.52
CA SER A 18 10.77 8.25 -4.71
C SER A 18 10.63 9.63 -4.07
N ASN A 19 9.90 10.56 -4.69
CA ASN A 19 9.66 11.92 -4.17
C ASN A 19 8.62 12.01 -3.03
N ASP A 20 7.98 10.89 -2.65
CA ASP A 20 6.88 10.90 -1.68
C ASP A 20 7.33 10.21 -0.39
N HIS A 21 7.69 11.04 0.60
CA HIS A 21 8.58 10.60 1.68
C HIS A 21 7.89 10.32 3.01
N LEU A 22 6.81 11.02 3.36
CA LEU A 22 6.24 10.92 4.71
C LEU A 22 4.72 11.16 4.71
N PRO A 23 3.93 10.29 5.36
CA PRO A 23 4.32 9.00 5.95
C PRO A 23 4.57 7.93 4.87
N PRO A 24 5.23 6.79 5.16
CA PRO A 24 5.44 5.72 4.19
C PRO A 24 4.13 5.20 3.58
N HIS A 25 4.05 5.22 2.26
CA HIS A 25 2.89 4.78 1.49
C HIS A 25 3.30 4.25 0.12
N PHE A 26 2.39 3.50 -0.49
CA PHE A 26 2.42 3.23 -1.93
C PHE A 26 1.15 3.79 -2.56
N HIS A 27 1.21 4.07 -3.84
CA HIS A 27 0.06 4.44 -4.64
C HIS A 27 -0.60 3.19 -5.15
N LEU A 28 -1.92 3.10 -5.00
CA LEU A 28 -2.74 2.04 -5.53
C LEU A 28 -3.68 2.67 -6.55
N GLU A 29 -3.61 2.18 -7.77
CA GLU A 29 -4.28 2.73 -8.93
C GLU A 29 -5.21 1.67 -9.53
N LYS A 30 -6.43 2.08 -9.87
CA LYS A 30 -7.31 1.35 -10.78
C LYS A 30 -7.36 2.13 -12.09
N ASP A 31 -6.92 1.48 -13.17
CA ASP A 31 -6.69 2.10 -14.48
C ASP A 31 -7.85 3.00 -14.91
N GLY A 32 -7.56 4.30 -15.08
CA GLY A 32 -8.52 5.32 -15.48
C GLY A 32 -9.66 5.64 -14.49
N GLU A 33 -9.77 4.95 -13.36
CA GLU A 33 -10.90 5.10 -12.42
C GLU A 33 -10.54 5.91 -11.17
N TRP A 34 -9.47 5.52 -10.46
CA TRP A 34 -9.05 6.21 -9.24
C TRP A 34 -7.61 5.85 -8.87
N GLU A 35 -7.01 6.72 -8.06
CA GLU A 35 -5.74 6.48 -7.40
C GLU A 35 -5.83 6.92 -5.94
N VAL A 36 -5.26 6.12 -5.05
CA VAL A 36 -5.14 6.43 -3.62
C VAL A 36 -3.74 6.15 -3.12
N LYS A 37 -3.25 6.97 -2.19
CA LYS A 37 -2.10 6.62 -1.35
C LYS A 37 -2.58 5.69 -0.24
N VAL A 38 -1.83 4.63 -0.02
CA VAL A 38 -2.09 3.62 1.00
C VAL A 38 -0.96 3.67 2.03
N LYS A 39 -1.23 4.34 3.15
CA LYS A 39 -0.29 4.53 4.26
C LYS A 39 -0.29 3.28 5.13
N PHE A 40 0.69 2.42 4.93
CA PHE A 40 0.72 1.08 5.54
C PHE A 40 1.24 1.07 6.98
N LEU A 41 1.67 2.23 7.51
CA LEU A 41 2.08 2.39 8.91
C LEU A 41 0.97 2.90 9.85
N PHE A 42 -0.25 3.12 9.36
CA PHE A 42 -1.39 3.47 10.21
C PHE A 42 -2.26 2.26 10.51
N ASP A 43 -2.93 2.31 11.65
CA ASP A 43 -3.84 1.25 12.08
C ASP A 43 -5.33 1.61 11.86
N HIS A 44 -5.67 2.89 11.70
CA HIS A 44 -7.05 3.34 11.47
C HIS A 44 -7.37 3.45 9.98
N GLU A 45 -8.54 2.97 9.56
CA GLU A 45 -8.95 2.93 8.13
C GLU A 45 -8.97 4.32 7.49
N ASP A 46 -9.40 5.34 8.23
CA ASP A 46 -9.48 6.72 7.75
C ASP A 46 -8.11 7.35 7.51
N ASP A 47 -7.08 6.89 8.24
CA ASP A 47 -5.70 7.36 8.11
C ASP A 47 -4.90 6.59 7.05
N ILE A 48 -5.41 5.44 6.59
CA ILE A 48 -4.70 4.56 5.64
C ILE A 48 -4.91 5.00 4.19
N PHE A 49 -6.09 5.50 3.83
CA PHE A 49 -6.43 5.84 2.45
C PHE A 49 -6.52 7.35 2.23
N GLU A 50 -5.64 7.88 1.39
CA GLU A 50 -5.70 9.27 0.93
C GLU A 50 -6.00 9.27 -0.57
N ILE A 51 -7.07 9.95 -1.00
CA ILE A 51 -7.49 9.97 -2.41
C ILE A 51 -6.62 10.96 -3.18
N VAL A 52 -5.97 10.47 -4.25
CA VAL A 52 -5.25 11.32 -5.21
C VAL A 52 -6.21 11.81 -6.28
N TYR A 53 -6.97 10.90 -6.90
CA TYR A 53 -8.05 11.24 -7.83
C TYR A 53 -9.16 10.18 -7.84
N GLY A 54 -10.32 10.57 -8.39
CA GLY A 54 -11.50 9.70 -8.51
C GLY A 54 -12.26 9.54 -7.19
N LYS A 55 -13.09 8.49 -7.09
CA LYS A 55 -13.88 8.19 -5.88
C LYS A 55 -13.17 7.25 -4.89
N GLY A 56 -11.99 6.74 -5.28
CA GLY A 56 -11.25 5.74 -4.53
C GLY A 56 -11.92 4.36 -4.48
N PRO A 57 -11.34 3.40 -3.73
CA PRO A 57 -11.86 2.05 -3.60
C PRO A 57 -13.18 2.01 -2.83
N ASN A 58 -14.09 1.12 -3.25
CA ASN A 58 -15.33 0.85 -2.53
C ASN A 58 -15.06 0.09 -1.21
N LYS A 59 -16.09 -0.03 -0.36
CA LYS A 59 -15.99 -0.65 0.97
C LYS A 59 -15.42 -2.09 0.95
N LYS A 60 -15.74 -2.88 -0.09
CA LYS A 60 -15.22 -4.25 -0.24
C LYS A 60 -13.74 -4.25 -0.59
N GLN A 61 -13.33 -3.37 -1.51
CA GLN A 61 -11.93 -3.19 -1.89
C GLN A 61 -11.09 -2.69 -0.72
N ARG A 62 -11.56 -1.67 0.02
CA ARG A 62 -10.89 -1.17 1.23
C ARG A 62 -10.62 -2.28 2.24
N LYS A 63 -11.64 -3.06 2.58
CA LYS A 63 -11.50 -4.21 3.49
C LYS A 63 -10.47 -5.22 3.01
N GLN A 64 -10.45 -5.53 1.71
CA GLN A 64 -9.48 -6.48 1.16
C GLN A 64 -8.05 -5.94 1.26
N ILE A 65 -7.83 -4.66 0.90
CA ILE A 65 -6.53 -4.01 0.97
C ILE A 65 -6.01 -4.00 2.42
N LEU A 66 -6.87 -3.59 3.37
CA LEU A 66 -6.54 -3.58 4.79
C LEU A 66 -6.19 -4.97 5.32
N LYS A 67 -6.97 -5.98 4.94
CA LYS A 67 -6.70 -7.37 5.33
C LYS A 67 -5.33 -7.82 4.85
N THR A 68 -4.96 -7.51 3.60
CA THR A 68 -3.66 -7.85 3.05
C THR A 68 -2.52 -7.14 3.79
N ILE A 69 -2.64 -5.84 4.06
CA ILE A 69 -1.60 -5.06 4.76
C ILE A 69 -1.41 -5.54 6.20
N ARG A 70 -2.51 -5.83 6.89
CA ARG A 70 -2.51 -6.30 8.29
C ARG A 70 -2.16 -7.79 8.44
N GLN A 71 -1.92 -8.49 7.33
CA GLN A 71 -1.60 -9.91 7.38
C GLN A 71 -0.27 -10.14 8.12
N LYS A 72 -0.39 -10.78 9.29
CA LYS A 72 0.76 -11.24 10.07
C LYS A 72 1.34 -12.51 9.43
N SER A 73 2.63 -12.72 9.68
CA SER A 73 3.29 -13.97 9.33
C SER A 73 2.85 -15.08 10.29
N GLU A 74 2.60 -16.28 9.76
CA GLU A 74 2.33 -17.49 10.57
C GLU A 74 3.61 -18.01 11.27
N ASN A 75 4.79 -17.63 10.76
CA ASN A 75 6.09 -17.96 11.33
C ASN A 75 6.69 -16.72 12.03
N LYS A 76 7.08 -16.87 13.31
CA LYS A 76 7.66 -15.81 14.13
C LYS A 76 8.96 -15.22 13.57
N ASP A 77 9.71 -15.99 12.81
CA ASP A 77 11.00 -15.58 12.23
C ASP A 77 10.86 -14.89 10.86
N LYS A 78 9.62 -14.80 10.33
CA LYS A 78 9.35 -14.15 9.05
C LYS A 78 8.62 -12.83 9.26
N PRO A 79 9.00 -11.76 8.52
CA PRO A 79 8.33 -10.47 8.62
C PRO A 79 6.89 -10.55 8.09
N SER A 80 6.00 -9.81 8.73
CA SER A 80 4.64 -9.52 8.28
C SER A 80 4.64 -8.78 6.93
N VAL A 81 3.46 -8.70 6.30
CA VAL A 81 3.31 -7.95 5.04
C VAL A 81 3.67 -6.47 5.24
N ARG A 82 3.27 -5.87 6.36
CA ARG A 82 3.59 -4.48 6.70
C ARG A 82 5.10 -4.24 6.82
N GLU A 83 5.83 -5.12 7.49
CA GLU A 83 7.29 -5.02 7.62
C GLU A 83 7.99 -5.18 6.26
N LYS A 84 7.51 -6.09 5.41
CA LYS A 84 8.02 -6.24 4.03
C LYS A 84 7.77 -4.99 3.19
N LEU A 85 6.58 -4.40 3.29
CA LEU A 85 6.26 -3.14 2.62
C LEU A 85 7.17 -2.00 3.09
N LEU A 86 7.43 -1.90 4.41
CA LEU A 86 8.35 -0.90 4.95
C LEU A 86 9.76 -1.09 4.40
N LYS A 87 10.30 -2.31 4.45
CA LYS A 87 11.62 -2.61 3.91
C LYS A 87 11.73 -2.33 2.41
N GLU A 88 10.72 -2.72 1.63
CA GLU A 88 10.68 -2.44 0.20
C GLU A 88 10.60 -0.95 -0.09
N TRP A 89 9.83 -0.20 0.69
CA TRP A 89 9.72 1.25 0.60
C TRP A 89 11.08 1.90 0.88
N GLU A 90 11.73 1.57 2.01
CA GLU A 90 13.05 2.10 2.40
C GLU A 90 14.10 1.88 1.30
N GLN A 91 14.09 0.70 0.67
CA GLN A 91 14.98 0.38 -0.45
C GLN A 91 14.73 1.20 -1.71
N LYS A 92 13.48 1.60 -1.98
CA LYS A 92 13.08 2.25 -3.24
C LYS A 92 13.03 3.77 -3.16
N VAL A 93 12.92 4.34 -1.97
CA VAL A 93 12.92 5.80 -1.76
C VAL A 93 14.32 6.34 -1.43
N SER A 94 15.26 5.49 -1.01
CA SER A 94 16.63 5.89 -0.67
C SER A 94 17.61 5.91 -1.86
N ILE A 95 17.10 5.77 -3.09
CA ILE A 95 17.90 5.72 -4.34
C ILE A 95 17.59 6.95 -5.19
#